data_AF-A0A6A6NIC6-F1
#
_entry.id   AF-A0A6A6NIC6-F1
#
_cell.length_a   1.000
_cell.length_b   1.000
_cell.length_c   1.000
_cell.angle_alpha   90.00
_cell.angle_beta   90.00
_cell.angle_gamma   90.00
#
_symmetry.space_group_name_H-M   'P 1'
#
loop_
_entity.id
_entity.type
_entity.pdbx_description
1 polymer ?
#
loop_
_entity_poly.entity_id
_entity_poly.type
_entity_poly.pdbx_seq_one_letter_code
_entity_poly.pdbx_strand_id
1 'polypeptide(L)'
;MAKRRDRRVVQSSGRRQARGDTSTQVDQFSESAASDRKLITIFVSFFIVIPAVSVLVYCIKYVPNTYRTESHAHQEGRVKTDLNYQEILSKNSKVSNNASHRQYTYPVLAYITPWNSKGYEMAKRFTNKFTHLSPVWYDLRSQGTDLILQGRHNADKGWISELRMKGDALVLPRVVLEAFPKEMLIKKKLRDKAIELIVSECKEMEYDGIVLESWSRWAAYGILRDPDTRNKALKFIKQLGHALHSVSSARSSKQPLQLVYVIGPPHSEKLQVHDFGPEDLQSLNDAVDGFSLMTYDFSSPHNPGPNAPLKWIRFTLQLLLGTTGSDAWTQAHKIFLGINFYGNDFLLSEGEWHLEDIFKSVYTFRFWWGAIIGRDYLSLLEKHKPDLRWEEGSAEHFFLYVDDENKNHAVFYPSLTSVSLRLEEARIWGTGISIWEIGQASPHTNTIQECLSRTFHGGLVALSSVLSTGLAKALTYKEALQQSTSTPASDFDASGVLDNVISFATENPTVIGGGAAILAVPLVLSQILKKPKPWGVESARKAYAVLGDDANAQLLDIERQWS
;
A
#
# COMPACT_ATOMS: atom_id res chain seq x y z
N MET A 1 7.58 -33.00 70.99
CA MET A 1 8.21 -34.28 71.42
C MET A 1 7.18 -35.41 71.36
N ALA A 2 7.63 -36.68 71.35
CA ALA A 2 6.90 -37.97 71.41
C ALA A 2 5.34 -37.94 71.46
N LYS A 3 4.55 -38.52 70.54
CA LYS A 3 4.56 -39.81 69.80
C LYS A 3 4.10 -41.05 70.60
N ARG A 4 3.08 -41.75 70.05
CA ARG A 4 2.62 -43.15 70.29
C ARG A 4 1.76 -43.41 71.55
N ARG A 5 0.63 -44.13 71.47
CA ARG A 5 0.53 -45.57 71.11
C ARG A 5 -0.84 -46.00 70.56
N ASP A 6 -0.82 -46.93 69.60
CA ASP A 6 -1.94 -47.80 69.22
C ASP A 6 -2.27 -48.87 70.27
N ARG A 7 -3.53 -49.34 70.31
CA ARG A 7 -3.83 -50.79 70.26
C ARG A 7 -5.31 -51.13 69.92
N ARG A 8 -5.46 -51.81 68.78
CA ARG A 8 -6.30 -53.01 68.47
C ARG A 8 -6.83 -53.79 69.71
N VAL A 9 -7.95 -54.55 69.70
CA VAL A 9 -8.88 -55.03 68.64
C VAL A 9 -10.17 -55.63 69.27
N VAL A 10 -11.31 -55.59 68.53
CA VAL A 10 -12.46 -56.56 68.40
C VAL A 10 -12.65 -57.64 69.50
N GLN A 11 -13.85 -57.94 70.04
CA GLN A 11 -14.84 -58.85 69.40
C GLN A 11 -16.23 -58.98 70.11
N SER A 12 -17.26 -59.15 69.28
CA SER A 12 -18.63 -59.73 69.46
C SER A 12 -19.29 -59.88 70.84
N SER A 13 -20.58 -59.52 70.92
CA SER A 13 -21.74 -60.45 70.86
C SER A 13 -23.02 -59.79 71.42
N GLY A 14 -24.22 -60.26 71.03
CA GLY A 14 -25.48 -59.79 71.63
C GLY A 14 -26.68 -59.78 70.68
N ARG A 15 -27.44 -60.88 70.64
CA ARG A 15 -28.64 -61.08 69.80
C ARG A 15 -29.89 -61.01 70.67
N ARG A 16 -30.82 -60.07 70.42
CA ARG A 16 -32.28 -60.27 70.65
C ARG A 16 -33.13 -59.17 70.01
N GLN A 17 -34.36 -59.56 69.65
CA GLN A 17 -35.31 -58.74 68.89
C GLN A 17 -36.06 -57.74 69.78
N ALA A 18 -36.34 -56.57 69.22
CA ALA A 18 -37.57 -55.84 69.45
C ALA A 18 -38.22 -55.58 68.08
N ARG A 19 -39.53 -55.85 67.96
CA ARG A 19 -40.30 -55.77 66.72
C ARG A 19 -41.15 -54.50 66.81
N GLY A 20 -40.87 -53.51 65.95
CA GLY A 20 -41.61 -52.25 65.90
C GLY A 20 -41.40 -51.57 64.54
N ASP A 21 -42.51 -51.42 63.83
CA ASP A 21 -42.79 -50.41 62.79
C ASP A 21 -41.81 -50.30 61.60
N THR A 22 -41.93 -51.29 60.70
CA THR A 22 -41.38 -51.23 59.35
C THR A 22 -42.36 -50.52 58.40
N SER A 23 -42.42 -49.18 58.44
CA SER A 23 -43.14 -48.39 57.43
C SER A 23 -42.46 -47.06 57.06
N THR A 24 -41.77 -46.40 57.98
CA THR A 24 -41.26 -45.03 57.76
C THR A 24 -39.92 -44.92 57.02
N GLN A 25 -39.18 -46.02 56.85
CA GLN A 25 -37.78 -45.97 56.36
C GLN A 25 -37.61 -46.19 54.84
N VAL A 26 -38.66 -46.67 54.14
CA VAL A 26 -38.61 -46.88 52.68
C VAL A 26 -38.92 -45.59 51.92
N ASP A 27 -39.89 -44.81 52.40
CA ASP A 27 -40.28 -43.55 51.74
C ASP A 27 -39.18 -42.48 51.86
N GLN A 28 -38.52 -42.33 53.02
CA GLN A 28 -37.43 -41.35 53.18
C GLN A 28 -36.25 -41.59 52.22
N PHE A 29 -35.91 -42.84 51.90
CA PHE A 29 -34.86 -43.14 50.92
C PHE A 29 -35.31 -42.88 49.48
N SER A 30 -36.60 -43.07 49.17
CA SER A 30 -37.14 -42.80 47.83
C SER A 30 -37.30 -41.30 47.58
N GLU A 31 -37.78 -40.53 48.56
CA GLU A 31 -37.90 -39.06 48.48
C GLU A 31 -36.54 -38.37 48.46
N SER A 32 -35.58 -38.82 49.27
CA SER A 32 -34.20 -38.30 49.24
C SER A 32 -33.55 -38.49 47.86
N ALA A 33 -33.60 -39.71 47.31
CA ALA A 33 -33.06 -40.00 45.98
C ALA A 33 -33.81 -39.26 44.85
N ALA A 34 -35.11 -38.99 45.01
CA ALA A 34 -35.88 -38.17 44.07
C ALA A 34 -35.55 -36.68 44.18
N SER A 35 -35.28 -36.19 45.40
CA SER A 35 -34.85 -34.82 45.67
C SER A 35 -33.46 -34.54 45.07
N ASP A 36 -32.48 -35.41 45.32
CA ASP A 36 -31.14 -35.29 44.74
C ASP A 36 -31.17 -35.37 43.21
N ARG A 37 -31.99 -36.25 42.63
CA ARG A 37 -32.21 -36.29 41.17
C ARG A 37 -32.82 -34.99 40.64
N LYS A 38 -33.77 -34.37 41.35
CA LYS A 38 -34.29 -33.04 40.99
C LYS A 38 -33.20 -31.97 41.10
N LEU A 39 -32.40 -31.98 42.16
CA LEU A 39 -31.32 -31.01 42.36
C LEU A 39 -30.24 -31.12 41.26
N ILE A 40 -29.84 -32.34 40.91
CA ILE A 40 -28.93 -32.63 39.80
C ILE A 40 -29.54 -32.20 38.46
N THR A 41 -30.83 -32.46 38.23
CA THR A 41 -31.53 -32.03 37.00
C THR A 41 -31.62 -30.51 36.89
N ILE A 42 -31.84 -29.80 38.02
CA ILE A 42 -31.81 -28.34 38.08
C ILE A 42 -30.38 -27.84 37.82
N PHE A 43 -29.36 -28.46 38.42
CA PHE A 43 -27.96 -28.08 38.21
C PHE A 43 -27.51 -28.28 36.75
N VAL A 44 -27.80 -29.44 36.16
CA VAL A 44 -27.49 -29.71 34.74
C VAL A 44 -28.25 -28.77 33.81
N SER A 45 -29.53 -28.49 34.08
CA SER A 45 -30.29 -27.56 33.23
C SER A 45 -29.76 -26.12 33.35
N PHE A 46 -29.45 -25.61 34.55
CA PHE A 46 -28.98 -24.23 34.74
C PHE A 46 -27.50 -24.00 34.37
N PHE A 47 -26.61 -24.96 34.62
CA PHE A 47 -25.16 -24.77 34.42
C PHE A 47 -24.59 -25.45 33.18
N ILE A 48 -25.37 -26.30 32.49
CA ILE A 48 -24.94 -26.96 31.24
C ILE A 48 -25.90 -26.63 30.10
N VAL A 49 -27.20 -26.92 30.24
CA VAL A 49 -28.16 -26.76 29.13
C VAL A 49 -28.42 -25.29 28.80
N ILE A 50 -28.72 -24.44 29.80
CA ILE A 50 -28.99 -23.00 29.56
C ILE A 50 -27.75 -22.28 28.98
N PRO A 51 -26.51 -22.48 29.46
CA PRO A 51 -25.32 -21.93 28.82
C PRO A 51 -25.09 -22.47 27.41
N ALA A 52 -25.25 -23.77 27.18
CA ALA A 52 -25.11 -24.35 25.83
C ALA A 52 -26.16 -23.83 24.84
N VAL A 53 -27.41 -23.65 25.27
CA VAL A 53 -28.47 -23.05 24.47
C VAL A 53 -28.24 -21.55 24.28
N SER A 54 -27.73 -20.83 25.29
CA SER A 54 -27.33 -19.42 25.15
C SER A 54 -26.19 -19.25 24.16
N VAL A 55 -25.19 -20.14 24.18
CA VAL A 55 -24.10 -20.19 23.19
C VAL A 55 -24.65 -20.55 21.82
N LEU A 56 -25.55 -21.53 21.69
CA LEU A 56 -26.18 -21.90 20.42
C LEU A 56 -27.00 -20.75 19.83
N VAL A 57 -27.80 -20.05 20.64
CA VAL A 57 -28.60 -18.87 20.22
C VAL A 57 -27.70 -17.68 19.92
N TYR A 58 -26.61 -17.50 20.67
CA TYR A 58 -25.58 -16.52 20.36
C TYR A 58 -24.92 -16.84 19.02
N CYS A 59 -24.57 -18.10 18.76
CA CYS A 59 -24.07 -18.52 17.46
C CYS A 59 -25.09 -18.29 16.35
N ILE A 60 -26.36 -18.66 16.51
CA ILE A 60 -27.41 -18.45 15.50
C ILE A 60 -27.69 -16.96 15.23
N LYS A 61 -27.51 -16.07 16.23
CA LYS A 61 -27.73 -14.62 16.08
C LYS A 61 -26.49 -13.80 15.69
N TYR A 62 -25.29 -14.27 16.03
CA TYR A 62 -24.04 -13.50 15.94
C TYR A 62 -22.89 -14.21 15.22
N VAL A 63 -23.00 -15.49 14.85
CA VAL A 63 -22.16 -16.02 13.75
C VAL A 63 -22.69 -15.37 12.46
N PRO A 64 -21.85 -14.65 11.70
CA PRO A 64 -22.25 -14.13 10.41
C PRO A 64 -22.70 -15.30 9.53
N ASN A 65 -23.89 -15.17 8.94
CA ASN A 65 -24.50 -16.13 8.04
C ASN A 65 -23.44 -16.77 7.13
N THR A 66 -23.07 -18.03 7.40
CA THR A 66 -22.08 -18.75 6.60
C THR A 66 -22.61 -18.80 5.18
N TYR A 67 -21.86 -18.20 4.26
CA TYR A 67 -22.25 -18.05 2.87
C TYR A 67 -22.81 -19.37 2.34
N ARG A 68 -24.06 -19.32 1.88
CA ARG A 68 -24.78 -20.48 1.35
C ARG A 68 -24.00 -20.96 0.11
N THR A 69 -23.31 -22.09 0.27
CA THR A 69 -22.35 -22.65 -0.71
C THR A 69 -23.04 -23.11 -2.00
N GLU A 70 -23.40 -22.17 -2.87
CA GLU A 70 -23.82 -22.43 -4.25
C GLU A 70 -22.95 -21.60 -5.21
N SER A 71 -21.72 -22.08 -5.44
CA SER A 71 -20.82 -21.78 -6.60
C SER A 71 -19.34 -22.13 -6.37
N HIS A 72 -18.94 -22.64 -5.19
CA HIS A 72 -17.54 -22.95 -4.86
C HIS A 72 -16.83 -23.99 -5.74
N ALA A 73 -17.54 -24.71 -6.61
CA ALA A 73 -16.99 -25.73 -7.52
C ALA A 73 -15.91 -25.23 -8.50
N HIS A 74 -15.68 -23.91 -8.63
CA HIS A 74 -14.63 -23.32 -9.47
C HIS A 74 -13.43 -22.72 -8.72
N GLN A 75 -13.38 -22.73 -7.37
CA GLN A 75 -12.36 -21.99 -6.60
C GLN A 75 -11.27 -22.84 -5.92
N GLU A 76 -11.45 -24.15 -5.75
CA GLU A 76 -10.55 -25.01 -4.95
C GLU A 76 -9.11 -25.16 -5.49
N GLY A 77 -8.81 -24.61 -6.68
CA GLY A 77 -7.46 -24.60 -7.27
C GLY A 77 -6.67 -23.28 -7.20
N ARG A 78 -7.24 -22.19 -6.66
CA ARG A 78 -6.69 -20.81 -6.84
C ARG A 78 -5.98 -20.19 -5.63
N VAL A 79 -6.24 -20.64 -4.40
CA VAL A 79 -5.63 -20.09 -3.18
C VAL A 79 -4.51 -21.01 -2.73
N LYS A 80 -3.26 -20.70 -3.13
CA LYS A 80 -2.08 -21.47 -2.70
C LYS A 80 -1.33 -20.71 -1.59
N THR A 81 -1.48 -21.17 -0.36
CA THR A 81 -0.84 -20.60 0.85
C THR A 81 0.51 -21.24 1.16
N ASP A 82 0.69 -22.52 0.84
CA ASP A 82 2.00 -23.19 0.85
C ASP A 82 2.75 -22.84 -0.46
N LEU A 83 3.67 -21.87 -0.42
CA LEU A 83 4.48 -21.46 -1.58
C LEU A 83 5.95 -21.82 -1.39
N ASN A 84 6.54 -22.47 -2.38
CA ASN A 84 7.97 -22.75 -2.44
C ASN A 84 8.68 -21.72 -3.35
N TYR A 85 9.82 -21.16 -2.92
CA TYR A 85 10.60 -20.20 -3.70
C TYR A 85 10.98 -20.74 -5.09
N GLN A 86 11.24 -22.04 -5.24
CA GLN A 86 11.56 -22.69 -6.51
C GLN A 86 10.37 -22.66 -7.49
N GLU A 87 9.14 -22.73 -6.99
CA GLU A 87 7.96 -22.56 -7.84
C GLU A 87 7.83 -21.13 -8.35
N ILE A 88 8.18 -20.14 -7.52
CA ILE A 88 8.18 -18.73 -7.91
C ILE A 88 9.27 -18.48 -8.96
N LEU A 89 10.50 -18.94 -8.71
CA LEU A 89 11.63 -18.82 -9.64
C LEU A 89 11.37 -19.53 -10.99
N SER A 90 10.64 -20.65 -11.01
CA SER A 90 10.36 -21.42 -12.24
C SER A 90 9.06 -21.04 -12.97
N LYS A 91 8.21 -20.18 -12.40
CA LYS A 91 6.90 -19.80 -12.98
C LYS A 91 6.75 -18.31 -13.29
N ASN A 92 7.53 -17.42 -12.71
CA ASN A 92 7.46 -15.97 -12.97
C ASN A 92 7.68 -15.57 -14.45
N SER A 93 8.27 -16.47 -15.25
CA SER A 93 8.61 -16.27 -16.66
C SER A 93 7.62 -16.92 -17.64
N LYS A 94 6.55 -17.56 -17.14
CA LYS A 94 5.65 -18.40 -17.94
C LYS A 94 4.35 -17.70 -18.29
N VAL A 95 4.07 -17.66 -19.59
CA VAL A 95 3.00 -16.87 -20.21
C VAL A 95 1.72 -17.66 -20.47
N SER A 96 0.59 -17.13 -20.03
CA SER A 96 -0.72 -17.40 -20.62
C SER A 96 -0.93 -16.50 -21.84
N ASN A 97 -1.45 -17.07 -22.92
CA ASN A 97 -1.54 -16.39 -24.23
C ASN A 97 -2.66 -15.33 -24.31
N ASN A 98 -3.35 -14.98 -23.21
CA ASN A 98 -4.60 -14.22 -23.24
C ASN A 98 -4.46 -12.76 -22.76
N ALA A 99 -3.47 -12.04 -23.33
CA ALA A 99 -3.22 -10.63 -23.03
C ALA A 99 -4.41 -9.70 -23.37
N SER A 100 -5.33 -10.13 -24.23
CA SER A 100 -6.46 -9.32 -24.72
C SER A 100 -7.72 -9.39 -23.84
N HIS A 101 -7.96 -10.47 -23.10
CA HIS A 101 -9.18 -10.60 -22.28
C HIS A 101 -9.01 -10.02 -20.87
N ARG A 102 -10.00 -9.23 -20.43
CA ARG A 102 -10.09 -8.68 -19.07
C ARG A 102 -11.09 -9.48 -18.25
N GLN A 103 -10.61 -10.19 -17.21
CA GLN A 103 -11.49 -10.94 -16.29
C GLN A 103 -12.13 -10.08 -15.20
N TYR A 104 -11.50 -8.97 -14.81
CA TYR A 104 -12.06 -8.04 -13.83
C TYR A 104 -13.01 -7.06 -14.54
N THR A 105 -14.30 -7.19 -14.27
CA THR A 105 -15.36 -6.50 -15.02
C THR A 105 -15.50 -5.03 -14.62
N TYR A 106 -15.20 -4.70 -13.36
CA TYR A 106 -15.15 -3.33 -12.84
C TYR A 106 -13.93 -2.55 -13.38
N PRO A 107 -13.89 -1.21 -13.24
CA PRO A 107 -12.80 -0.38 -13.71
C PRO A 107 -11.41 -0.77 -13.14
N VAL A 108 -10.37 -0.66 -13.97
CA VAL A 108 -8.98 -0.95 -13.61
C VAL A 108 -8.12 0.26 -13.98
N LEU A 109 -7.61 0.94 -12.97
CA LEU A 109 -6.62 2.01 -13.07
C LEU A 109 -5.22 1.41 -12.85
N ALA A 110 -4.25 1.77 -13.69
CA ALA A 110 -2.85 1.39 -13.50
C ALA A 110 -1.93 2.61 -13.59
N TYR A 111 -1.02 2.76 -12.62
CA TYR A 111 0.01 3.79 -12.65
C TYR A 111 1.24 3.34 -13.44
N ILE A 112 1.90 4.28 -14.11
CA ILE A 112 3.12 4.04 -14.91
C ILE A 112 4.16 5.10 -14.54
N THR A 113 5.33 4.70 -14.05
CA THR A 113 6.37 5.66 -13.62
C THR A 113 7.54 5.75 -14.60
N PRO A 114 8.10 6.96 -14.85
CA PRO A 114 9.29 7.13 -15.70
C PRO A 114 10.52 6.32 -15.23
N TRP A 115 10.67 6.10 -13.93
CA TRP A 115 11.80 5.37 -13.35
C TRP A 115 11.67 3.84 -13.42
N ASN A 116 10.47 3.30 -13.67
CA ASN A 116 10.25 1.87 -13.97
C ASN A 116 9.75 1.69 -15.40
N SER A 117 10.59 2.03 -16.38
CA SER A 117 10.23 2.09 -17.81
C SER A 117 9.53 0.84 -18.39
N LYS A 118 9.70 -0.35 -17.78
CA LYS A 118 8.93 -1.56 -18.12
C LYS A 118 7.40 -1.34 -18.08
N GLY A 119 6.90 -0.44 -17.23
CA GLY A 119 5.47 -0.12 -17.14
C GLY A 119 4.87 0.39 -18.45
N TYR A 120 5.65 1.08 -19.29
CA TYR A 120 5.20 1.56 -20.60
C TYR A 120 4.96 0.41 -21.59
N GLU A 121 5.80 -0.63 -21.54
CA GLU A 121 5.62 -1.86 -22.33
C GLU A 121 4.48 -2.72 -21.80
N MET A 122 4.34 -2.83 -20.46
CA MET A 122 3.21 -3.54 -19.85
C MET A 122 1.87 -2.86 -20.17
N ALA A 123 1.80 -1.53 -20.14
CA ALA A 123 0.63 -0.77 -20.56
C ALA A 123 0.23 -1.08 -22.01
N LYS A 124 1.19 -1.06 -22.94
CA LYS A 124 0.95 -1.37 -24.36
C LYS A 124 0.53 -2.81 -24.59
N ARG A 125 1.12 -3.76 -23.86
CA ARG A 125 0.85 -5.18 -24.03
C ARG A 125 -0.49 -5.62 -23.44
N PHE A 126 -0.86 -5.04 -22.30
CA PHE A 126 -2.07 -5.39 -21.55
C PHE A 126 -3.16 -4.31 -21.61
N THR A 127 -3.11 -3.37 -22.56
CA THR A 127 -4.02 -2.21 -22.63
C THR A 127 -5.50 -2.57 -22.44
N ASN A 128 -5.94 -3.72 -22.99
CA ASN A 128 -7.32 -4.20 -22.89
C ASN A 128 -7.72 -4.71 -21.50
N LYS A 129 -6.74 -5.06 -20.64
CA LYS A 129 -6.96 -5.38 -19.21
C LYS A 129 -7.13 -4.13 -18.34
N PHE A 130 -6.84 -2.94 -18.86
CA PHE A 130 -7.00 -1.67 -18.15
C PHE A 130 -8.22 -0.91 -18.66
N THR A 131 -8.78 -0.01 -17.83
CA THR A 131 -9.73 1.02 -18.29
C THR A 131 -9.10 2.41 -18.21
N HIS A 132 -8.18 2.63 -17.28
CA HIS A 132 -7.47 3.89 -17.11
C HIS A 132 -5.96 3.63 -16.95
N LEU A 133 -5.14 4.39 -17.66
CA LEU A 133 -3.68 4.39 -17.56
C LEU A 133 -3.23 5.76 -17.05
N SER A 134 -2.56 5.81 -15.91
CA SER A 134 -2.11 7.04 -15.28
C SER A 134 -0.58 7.14 -15.27
N PRO A 135 0.02 7.73 -16.31
CA PRO A 135 1.45 8.00 -16.30
C PRO A 135 1.77 9.11 -15.30
N VAL A 136 2.81 8.88 -14.49
CA VAL A 136 3.26 9.77 -13.42
C VAL A 136 4.24 10.79 -13.99
N TRP A 137 3.70 11.88 -14.52
CA TRP A 137 4.49 12.90 -15.22
C TRP A 137 4.50 14.27 -14.56
N TYR A 138 3.42 14.71 -13.92
CA TYR A 138 3.18 16.14 -13.66
C TYR A 138 3.18 16.55 -12.19
N ASP A 139 3.80 17.69 -11.91
CA ASP A 139 3.68 18.42 -10.65
C ASP A 139 3.19 19.85 -10.90
N LEU A 140 2.13 20.28 -10.22
CA LEU A 140 1.72 21.68 -10.17
C LEU A 140 2.43 22.37 -8.99
N ARG A 141 3.44 23.19 -9.27
CA ARG A 141 4.32 23.84 -8.28
C ARG A 141 4.09 25.36 -8.21
N SER A 142 4.47 25.97 -7.09
CA SER A 142 4.55 27.43 -6.95
C SER A 142 5.82 27.96 -7.63
N GLN A 143 5.71 29.05 -8.39
CA GLN A 143 6.82 29.75 -9.01
C GLN A 143 6.73 31.24 -8.66
N GLY A 144 7.44 31.66 -7.61
CA GLY A 144 7.29 32.99 -7.05
C GLY A 144 5.85 33.23 -6.58
N THR A 145 5.17 34.21 -7.17
CA THR A 145 3.77 34.55 -6.88
C THR A 145 2.75 33.91 -7.83
N ASP A 146 3.20 33.05 -8.76
CA ASP A 146 2.38 32.35 -9.75
C ASP A 146 2.52 30.82 -9.62
N LEU A 147 1.88 30.06 -10.53
CA LEU A 147 1.93 28.60 -10.61
C LEU A 147 2.54 28.12 -11.93
N ILE A 148 3.22 26.98 -11.88
CA ILE A 148 3.76 26.29 -13.06
C ILE A 148 3.42 24.81 -13.00
N LEU A 149 2.93 24.27 -14.12
CA LEU A 149 2.78 22.83 -14.31
C LEU A 149 4.09 22.30 -14.92
N GLN A 150 4.84 21.51 -14.14
CA GLN A 150 6.10 20.90 -14.58
C GLN A 150 5.88 19.46 -15.00
N GLY A 151 6.80 18.92 -15.81
CA GLY A 151 6.83 17.50 -16.16
C GLY A 151 6.43 17.14 -17.59
N ARG A 152 5.95 18.09 -18.41
CA ARG A 152 5.58 17.89 -19.83
C ARG A 152 6.68 17.20 -20.67
N HIS A 153 7.96 17.36 -20.30
CA HIS A 153 9.08 16.68 -20.98
C HIS A 153 9.08 15.15 -20.85
N ASN A 154 8.34 14.59 -19.88
CA ASN A 154 8.15 13.14 -19.73
C ASN A 154 6.99 12.60 -20.58
N ALA A 155 6.14 13.47 -21.12
CA ALA A 155 4.94 13.06 -21.84
C ALA A 155 5.27 12.61 -23.27
N ASP A 156 4.87 11.38 -23.61
CA ASP A 156 5.10 10.78 -24.92
C ASP A 156 3.79 10.66 -25.72
N LYS A 157 3.59 11.57 -26.67
CA LYS A 157 2.45 11.53 -27.59
C LYS A 157 2.46 10.28 -28.49
N GLY A 158 3.63 9.76 -28.85
CA GLY A 158 3.76 8.55 -29.67
C GLY A 158 3.26 7.32 -28.92
N TRP A 159 3.66 7.17 -27.66
CA TRP A 159 3.16 6.11 -26.77
C TRP A 159 1.65 6.19 -26.55
N ILE A 160 1.09 7.40 -26.36
CA ILE A 160 -0.37 7.61 -26.25
C ILE A 160 -1.08 7.20 -27.54
N SER A 161 -0.56 7.59 -28.71
CA SER A 161 -1.11 7.16 -30.00
C SER A 161 -1.04 5.63 -30.17
N GLU A 162 0.04 4.99 -29.75
CA GLU A 162 0.20 3.53 -29.81
C GLU A 162 -0.81 2.80 -28.90
N LEU A 163 -1.04 3.29 -27.68
CA LEU A 163 -2.07 2.77 -26.78
C LEU A 163 -3.47 2.88 -27.39
N ARG A 164 -3.79 4.04 -27.99
CA ARG A 164 -5.09 4.31 -28.63
C ARG A 164 -5.37 3.42 -29.84
N MET A 165 -4.32 3.00 -30.57
CA MET A 165 -4.46 2.01 -31.66
C MET A 165 -4.68 0.58 -31.15
N LYS A 166 -4.28 0.27 -29.90
CA LYS A 166 -4.31 -1.09 -29.34
C LYS A 166 -5.52 -1.35 -28.42
N GLY A 167 -6.19 -0.32 -27.93
CA GLY A 167 -7.38 -0.46 -27.08
C GLY A 167 -8.01 0.84 -26.55
N ASP A 168 -9.03 0.66 -25.73
CA ASP A 168 -9.91 1.74 -25.25
C ASP A 168 -9.55 2.30 -23.87
N ALA A 169 -8.40 1.92 -23.30
CA ALA A 169 -7.92 2.50 -22.05
C ALA A 169 -7.74 4.03 -22.18
N LEU A 170 -8.32 4.77 -21.24
CA LEU A 170 -8.22 6.23 -21.16
C LEU A 170 -6.88 6.63 -20.54
N VAL A 171 -6.23 7.68 -21.08
CA VAL A 171 -4.97 8.18 -20.53
C VAL A 171 -5.22 9.38 -19.62
N LEU A 172 -5.03 9.18 -18.31
CA LEU A 172 -5.28 10.16 -17.24
C LEU A 172 -3.97 10.43 -16.46
N PRO A 173 -3.05 11.29 -16.93
CA PRO A 173 -1.78 11.52 -16.25
C PRO A 173 -1.96 11.97 -14.79
N ARG A 174 -1.07 11.51 -13.91
CA ARG A 174 -1.08 11.93 -12.51
C ARG A 174 -0.53 13.35 -12.41
N VAL A 175 -1.29 14.23 -11.74
CA VAL A 175 -0.89 15.60 -11.38
C VAL A 175 -0.80 15.68 -9.86
N VAL A 176 0.41 15.86 -9.33
CA VAL A 176 0.62 16.13 -7.90
C VAL A 176 0.49 17.62 -7.64
N LEU A 177 -0.30 18.01 -6.65
CA LEU A 177 -0.45 19.40 -6.25
C LEU A 177 0.63 19.78 -5.23
N GLU A 178 1.78 20.20 -5.73
CA GLU A 178 2.94 20.58 -4.92
C GLU A 178 2.95 22.03 -4.43
N ALA A 179 2.24 22.92 -5.12
CA ALA A 179 2.11 24.34 -4.82
C ALA A 179 1.65 24.60 -3.37
N PHE A 180 2.13 25.70 -2.77
CA PHE A 180 1.84 26.05 -1.37
C PHE A 180 0.32 26.13 -1.11
N PRO A 181 -0.26 25.16 -0.37
CA PRO A 181 -1.70 24.95 -0.40
C PRO A 181 -2.52 26.14 0.09
N LYS A 182 -2.10 26.77 1.19
CA LYS A 182 -2.81 27.91 1.80
C LYS A 182 -2.92 29.09 0.84
N GLU A 183 -1.85 29.42 0.13
CA GLU A 183 -1.86 30.53 -0.83
C GLU A 183 -2.72 30.22 -2.05
N MET A 184 -2.53 29.03 -2.64
CA MET A 184 -3.29 28.61 -3.82
C MET A 184 -4.79 28.55 -3.50
N LEU A 185 -5.18 27.91 -2.40
CA LEU A 185 -6.58 27.72 -2.03
C LEU A 185 -7.29 28.99 -1.57
N ILE A 186 -6.58 30.00 -1.05
CA ILE A 186 -7.20 31.28 -0.65
C ILE A 186 -7.30 32.24 -1.86
N LYS A 187 -6.22 32.44 -2.62
CA LYS A 187 -6.15 33.42 -3.71
C LYS A 187 -6.94 32.94 -4.93
N LYS A 188 -8.10 33.55 -5.24
CA LYS A 188 -8.96 33.15 -6.39
C LYS A 188 -8.16 33.05 -7.70
N LYS A 189 -7.31 34.04 -7.99
CA LYS A 189 -6.43 34.04 -9.17
C LYS A 189 -5.57 32.77 -9.29
N LEU A 190 -5.03 32.26 -8.18
CA LEU A 190 -4.21 31.05 -8.19
C LEU A 190 -5.04 29.77 -8.35
N ARG A 191 -6.23 29.68 -7.73
CA ARG A 191 -7.18 28.58 -8.00
C ARG A 191 -7.59 28.53 -9.47
N ASP A 192 -7.97 29.68 -10.02
CA ASP A 192 -8.37 29.79 -11.43
C ASP A 192 -7.19 29.39 -12.34
N LYS A 193 -5.98 29.86 -12.05
CA LYS A 193 -4.77 29.54 -12.83
C LYS A 193 -4.36 28.07 -12.73
N ALA A 194 -4.50 27.44 -11.57
CA ALA A 194 -4.28 26.01 -11.40
C ALA A 194 -5.20 25.18 -12.30
N ILE A 195 -6.50 25.54 -12.33
CA ILE A 195 -7.49 24.90 -13.21
C ILE A 195 -7.15 25.16 -14.69
N GLU A 196 -6.84 26.40 -15.05
CA GLU A 196 -6.45 26.79 -16.41
C GLU A 196 -5.25 25.98 -16.92
N LEU A 197 -4.17 25.87 -16.13
CA LEU A 197 -2.97 25.12 -16.49
C LEU A 197 -3.27 23.64 -16.73
N ILE A 198 -4.00 23.00 -15.81
CA ILE A 198 -4.34 21.57 -15.89
C ILE A 198 -5.26 21.28 -17.08
N VAL A 199 -6.32 22.08 -17.28
CA VAL A 199 -7.27 21.89 -18.38
C VAL A 199 -6.64 22.20 -19.75
N SER A 200 -5.73 23.18 -19.82
CA SER A 200 -5.01 23.50 -21.05
C SER A 200 -4.02 22.39 -21.42
N GLU A 201 -3.30 21.83 -20.45
CA GLU A 201 -2.43 20.66 -20.67
C GLU A 201 -3.22 19.48 -21.25
N CYS A 202 -4.40 19.17 -20.70
CA CYS A 202 -5.25 18.08 -21.19
C CYS A 202 -5.71 18.32 -22.64
N LYS A 203 -6.01 19.57 -23.02
CA LYS A 203 -6.37 19.93 -24.40
C LYS A 203 -5.17 19.84 -25.36
N GLU A 204 -4.04 20.42 -24.98
CA GLU A 204 -2.83 20.48 -25.82
C GLU A 204 -2.19 19.09 -26.03
N MET A 205 -2.29 18.22 -25.02
CA MET A 205 -1.74 16.86 -25.06
C MET A 205 -2.80 15.79 -25.37
N GLU A 206 -4.05 16.20 -25.58
CA GLU A 206 -5.20 15.33 -25.88
C GLU A 206 -5.42 14.23 -24.83
N TYR A 207 -5.22 14.52 -23.54
CA TYR A 207 -5.50 13.56 -22.47
C TYR A 207 -7.00 13.30 -22.31
N ASP A 208 -7.34 12.15 -21.74
CA ASP A 208 -8.74 11.76 -21.48
C ASP A 208 -9.22 12.21 -20.07
N GLY A 209 -8.33 12.87 -19.31
CA GLY A 209 -8.58 13.35 -17.96
C GLY A 209 -7.29 13.46 -17.16
N ILE A 210 -7.40 13.47 -15.83
CA ILE A 210 -6.25 13.40 -14.90
C ILE A 210 -6.54 12.49 -13.71
N VAL A 211 -5.47 12.05 -13.05
CA VAL A 211 -5.51 11.62 -11.66
C VAL A 211 -4.90 12.73 -10.79
N LEU A 212 -5.69 13.38 -9.94
CA LEU A 212 -5.23 14.45 -9.07
C LEU A 212 -4.82 13.92 -7.69
N GLU A 213 -3.61 14.26 -7.24
CA GLU A 213 -3.12 13.95 -5.90
C GLU A 213 -2.82 15.21 -5.10
N SER A 214 -3.60 15.45 -4.03
CA SER A 214 -3.41 16.60 -3.15
C SER A 214 -3.77 16.36 -1.68
N TRP A 215 -4.63 15.38 -1.36
CA TRP A 215 -5.13 15.15 0.00
C TRP A 215 -4.03 14.95 1.04
N SER A 216 -3.06 14.09 0.74
CA SER A 216 -1.90 13.78 1.60
C SER A 216 -1.10 15.02 1.98
N ARG A 217 -0.78 15.86 0.98
CA ARG A 217 -0.07 17.12 1.18
C ARG A 217 -0.92 18.11 1.97
N TRP A 218 -2.22 18.21 1.69
CA TRP A 218 -3.12 19.07 2.45
C TRP A 218 -3.26 18.65 3.92
N ALA A 219 -3.22 17.34 4.22
CA ALA A 219 -3.14 16.84 5.59
C ALA A 219 -1.84 17.28 6.28
N ALA A 220 -0.68 17.09 5.62
CA ALA A 220 0.63 17.47 6.13
C ALA A 220 0.78 18.99 6.36
N TYR A 221 0.24 19.82 5.47
CA TYR A 221 0.20 21.29 5.61
C TYR A 221 -0.93 21.77 6.56
N GLY A 222 -1.66 20.88 7.23
CA GLY A 222 -2.71 21.21 8.20
C GLY A 222 -4.02 21.78 7.62
N ILE A 223 -4.13 21.90 6.29
CA ILE A 223 -5.27 22.47 5.55
C ILE A 223 -6.58 21.75 5.86
N LEU A 224 -6.52 20.45 6.11
CA LEU A 224 -7.72 19.64 6.33
C LEU A 224 -8.24 19.69 7.78
N ARG A 225 -7.47 20.32 8.70
CA ARG A 225 -7.84 20.45 10.12
C ARG A 225 -8.75 21.66 10.38
N ASP A 226 -8.63 22.71 9.57
CA ASP A 226 -9.46 23.90 9.66
C ASP A 226 -10.66 23.79 8.68
N PRO A 227 -11.92 23.91 9.15
CA PRO A 227 -13.09 23.75 8.29
C PRO A 227 -13.17 24.72 7.12
N ASP A 228 -12.70 25.97 7.26
CA ASP A 228 -12.77 26.97 6.20
C ASP A 228 -11.82 26.63 5.04
N THR A 229 -10.59 26.23 5.35
CA THR A 229 -9.59 25.81 4.35
C THR A 229 -9.85 24.41 3.80
N ARG A 230 -10.42 23.46 4.58
CA ARG A 230 -10.96 22.20 4.04
C ARG A 230 -12.09 22.47 3.03
N ASN A 231 -13.04 23.35 3.36
CA ASN A 231 -14.10 23.73 2.43
C ASN A 231 -13.57 24.40 1.15
N LYS A 232 -12.50 25.20 1.23
CA LYS A 232 -11.81 25.74 0.05
C LYS A 232 -11.11 24.66 -0.77
N ALA A 233 -10.51 23.66 -0.13
CA ALA A 233 -9.89 22.50 -0.77
C ALA A 233 -10.93 21.66 -1.54
N LEU A 234 -12.04 21.28 -0.89
CA LEU A 234 -13.15 20.58 -1.54
C LEU A 234 -13.77 21.40 -2.67
N LYS A 235 -13.96 22.71 -2.48
CA LYS A 235 -14.46 23.61 -3.53
C LYS A 235 -13.52 23.67 -4.73
N PHE A 236 -12.21 23.68 -4.52
CA PHE A 236 -11.23 23.64 -5.61
C PHE A 236 -11.37 22.34 -6.44
N ILE A 237 -11.49 21.18 -5.79
CA ILE A 237 -11.72 19.90 -6.49
C ILE A 237 -13.01 19.98 -7.33
N LYS A 238 -14.13 20.46 -6.76
CA LYS A 238 -15.39 20.62 -7.50
C LYS A 238 -15.26 21.55 -8.71
N GLN A 239 -14.56 22.67 -8.55
CA GLN A 239 -14.32 23.62 -9.64
C GLN A 239 -13.45 23.03 -10.76
N LEU A 240 -12.45 22.21 -10.41
CA LEU A 240 -11.61 21.50 -11.39
C LEU A 240 -12.39 20.39 -12.11
N GLY A 241 -13.18 19.59 -11.38
CA GLY A 241 -14.06 18.57 -11.95
C GLY A 241 -15.01 19.16 -12.97
N HIS A 242 -15.78 20.20 -12.59
CA HIS A 242 -16.68 20.89 -13.53
C HIS A 242 -15.94 21.47 -14.76
N ALA A 243 -14.70 21.96 -14.60
CA ALA A 243 -13.91 22.51 -15.70
C ALA A 243 -13.40 21.43 -16.66
N LEU A 244 -13.04 20.25 -16.16
CA LEU A 244 -12.72 19.06 -16.97
C LEU A 244 -13.97 18.51 -17.66
N HIS A 245 -15.09 18.39 -16.94
CA HIS A 245 -16.36 17.92 -17.48
C HIS A 245 -16.96 18.84 -18.55
N SER A 246 -16.56 20.12 -18.57
CA SER A 246 -16.93 21.09 -19.61
C SER A 246 -16.12 20.95 -20.91
N VAL A 247 -15.23 19.95 -21.01
CA VAL A 247 -14.37 19.70 -22.16
C VAL A 247 -14.58 18.28 -22.66
N SER A 248 -14.92 18.11 -23.94
CA SER A 248 -14.98 16.80 -24.58
C SER A 248 -13.57 16.21 -24.78
N SER A 249 -13.41 14.90 -24.58
CA SER A 249 -12.20 14.16 -24.98
C SER A 249 -12.00 14.22 -26.50
N ALA A 250 -10.74 14.28 -26.92
CA ALA A 250 -10.34 14.15 -28.32
C ALA A 250 -10.76 12.81 -28.94
N ARG A 251 -10.96 11.75 -28.12
CA ARG A 251 -11.44 10.44 -28.59
C ARG A 251 -12.94 10.41 -28.91
N SER A 252 -13.75 11.22 -28.23
CA SER A 252 -15.20 11.20 -28.35
C SER A 252 -15.82 12.51 -27.87
N SER A 253 -16.52 13.20 -28.77
CA SER A 253 -17.27 14.42 -28.45
C SER A 253 -18.35 14.24 -27.37
N LYS A 254 -18.76 12.99 -27.12
CA LYS A 254 -19.77 12.60 -26.12
C LYS A 254 -19.19 12.25 -24.74
N GLN A 255 -17.87 12.12 -24.61
CA GLN A 255 -17.23 11.81 -23.33
C GLN A 255 -16.52 13.06 -22.79
N PRO A 256 -16.85 13.54 -21.58
CA PRO A 256 -16.08 14.58 -20.93
C PRO A 256 -14.68 14.09 -20.52
N LEU A 257 -13.76 15.03 -20.27
CA LEU A 257 -12.51 14.71 -19.57
C LEU A 257 -12.80 14.30 -18.13
N GLN A 258 -12.16 13.21 -17.68
CA GLN A 258 -12.38 12.67 -16.34
C GLN A 258 -11.48 13.29 -15.26
N LEU A 259 -11.98 13.32 -14.03
CA LEU A 259 -11.22 13.59 -12.83
C LEU A 259 -11.26 12.37 -11.90
N VAL A 260 -10.13 11.70 -11.72
CA VAL A 260 -9.94 10.72 -10.64
C VAL A 260 -9.18 11.38 -9.49
N TYR A 261 -9.60 11.18 -8.24
CA TYR A 261 -8.99 11.81 -7.08
C TYR A 261 -8.28 10.81 -6.17
N VAL A 262 -7.02 11.05 -5.81
CA VAL A 262 -6.26 10.18 -4.90
C VAL A 262 -6.64 10.47 -3.45
N ILE A 263 -7.06 9.43 -2.72
CA ILE A 263 -7.43 9.48 -1.31
C ILE A 263 -6.61 8.50 -0.47
N GLY A 264 -6.24 8.93 0.73
CA GLY A 264 -5.58 8.07 1.71
C GLY A 264 -6.60 7.27 2.53
N PRO A 265 -6.22 6.08 3.02
CA PRO A 265 -7.00 5.35 4.02
C PRO A 265 -7.02 6.13 5.36
N PRO A 266 -8.04 5.92 6.20
CA PRO A 266 -8.13 6.51 7.53
C PRO A 266 -7.02 5.98 8.44
N HIS A 267 -6.49 6.82 9.33
CA HIS A 267 -5.36 6.45 10.17
C HIS A 267 -5.71 5.53 11.36
N SER A 268 -6.97 5.49 11.77
CA SER A 268 -7.44 4.72 12.92
C SER A 268 -8.88 4.24 12.74
N GLU A 269 -9.36 3.40 13.66
CA GLU A 269 -10.75 2.92 13.66
C GLU A 269 -11.81 4.04 13.74
N LYS A 270 -11.39 5.22 14.20
CA LYS A 270 -12.19 6.45 14.18
C LYS A 270 -11.60 7.41 13.15
N LEU A 271 -12.46 8.03 12.35
CA LEU A 271 -12.05 9.10 11.44
C LEU A 271 -11.45 10.25 12.24
N GLN A 272 -10.21 10.61 11.95
CA GLN A 272 -9.59 11.84 12.44
C GLN A 272 -10.09 13.03 11.62
N VAL A 273 -10.02 14.23 12.19
CA VAL A 273 -10.50 15.47 11.53
C VAL A 273 -9.88 15.69 10.14
N HIS A 274 -8.67 15.18 9.88
CA HIS A 274 -7.95 15.32 8.61
C HIS A 274 -8.06 14.10 7.67
N ASP A 275 -8.71 13.01 8.10
CA ASP A 275 -8.95 11.84 7.26
C ASP A 275 -10.02 12.16 6.20
N PHE A 276 -9.97 11.44 5.07
CA PHE A 276 -11.02 11.47 4.06
C PHE A 276 -12.19 10.60 4.54
N GLY A 277 -13.38 11.18 4.68
CA GLY A 277 -14.55 10.50 5.22
C GLY A 277 -15.71 10.35 4.22
N PRO A 278 -16.79 9.64 4.62
CA PRO A 278 -18.02 9.53 3.83
C PRO A 278 -18.63 10.87 3.42
N GLU A 279 -18.52 11.90 4.26
CA GLU A 279 -19.00 13.25 3.96
C GLU A 279 -18.22 13.90 2.80
N ASP A 280 -16.89 13.72 2.74
CA ASP A 280 -16.08 14.22 1.62
C ASP A 280 -16.38 13.43 0.34
N LEU A 281 -16.55 12.10 0.46
CA LEU A 281 -16.93 11.22 -0.65
C LEU A 281 -18.26 11.67 -1.28
N GLN A 282 -19.30 11.82 -0.47
CA GLN A 282 -20.61 12.29 -0.89
C GLN A 282 -20.53 13.72 -1.46
N SER A 283 -19.77 14.61 -0.82
CA SER A 283 -19.60 16.00 -1.27
C SER A 283 -18.93 16.08 -2.64
N LEU A 284 -17.97 15.20 -2.95
CA LEU A 284 -17.24 15.19 -4.21
C LEU A 284 -17.85 14.30 -5.30
N ASN A 285 -18.85 13.47 -4.97
CA ASN A 285 -19.41 12.45 -5.86
C ASN A 285 -19.76 12.95 -7.27
N ASP A 286 -20.35 14.15 -7.40
CA ASP A 286 -20.83 14.65 -8.69
C ASP A 286 -19.73 15.35 -9.52
N ALA A 287 -18.57 15.63 -8.92
CA ALA A 287 -17.45 16.31 -9.57
C ALA A 287 -16.24 15.41 -9.85
N VAL A 288 -16.29 14.14 -9.42
CA VAL A 288 -15.18 13.18 -9.52
C VAL A 288 -15.69 11.87 -10.11
N ASP A 289 -14.99 11.36 -11.11
CA ASP A 289 -15.34 10.12 -11.83
C ASP A 289 -14.91 8.86 -11.08
N GLY A 290 -13.88 8.96 -10.23
CA GLY A 290 -13.61 7.97 -9.20
C GLY A 290 -12.47 8.33 -8.23
N PHE A 291 -12.28 7.51 -7.21
CA PHE A 291 -11.36 7.76 -6.11
C PHE A 291 -10.30 6.66 -6.06
N SER A 292 -9.04 7.02 -6.32
CA SER A 292 -7.91 6.09 -6.18
C SER A 292 -7.54 5.99 -4.70
N LEU A 293 -7.99 4.92 -4.06
CA LEU A 293 -7.85 4.69 -2.63
C LEU A 293 -6.55 3.93 -2.36
N MET A 294 -5.61 4.56 -1.67
CA MET A 294 -4.27 4.00 -1.40
C MET A 294 -4.28 2.95 -0.28
N THR A 295 -4.98 1.83 -0.47
CA THR A 295 -5.03 0.69 0.46
C THR A 295 -3.75 -0.16 0.45
N TYR A 296 -2.60 0.49 0.60
CA TYR A 296 -1.26 -0.09 0.77
C TYR A 296 -0.41 0.83 1.66
N ASP A 297 0.89 0.53 1.86
CA ASP A 297 1.76 1.17 2.85
C ASP A 297 1.25 1.10 4.30
N PHE A 298 0.58 -0.01 4.65
CA PHE A 298 0.07 -0.26 6.00
C PHE A 298 1.16 -0.37 7.06
N SER A 299 2.25 -1.08 6.80
CA SER A 299 3.42 -1.11 7.67
C SER A 299 4.37 0.08 7.41
N SER A 300 5.43 0.21 8.21
CA SER A 300 6.45 1.24 8.04
C SER A 300 7.79 0.76 8.58
N PRO A 301 8.92 1.44 8.32
CA PRO A 301 10.21 1.02 8.87
C PRO A 301 10.29 1.03 10.41
N HIS A 302 9.37 1.72 11.10
CA HIS A 302 9.25 1.72 12.56
C HIS A 302 8.34 0.60 13.12
N ASN A 303 7.59 -0.07 12.23
CA ASN A 303 6.67 -1.17 12.55
C ASN A 303 6.57 -2.06 11.29
N PRO A 304 7.59 -2.91 11.04
CA PRO A 304 7.65 -3.82 9.89
C PRO A 304 6.40 -4.70 9.79
N GLY A 305 6.11 -5.23 8.60
CA GLY A 305 4.95 -6.09 8.42
C GLY A 305 4.31 -6.02 7.03
N PRO A 306 3.07 -6.55 6.89
CA PRO A 306 2.33 -6.61 5.63
C PRO A 306 2.10 -5.26 4.96
N ASN A 307 2.07 -5.27 3.63
CA ASN A 307 1.91 -4.07 2.81
C ASN A 307 0.49 -3.50 2.89
N ALA A 308 -0.52 -4.37 2.94
CA ALA A 308 -1.91 -4.04 2.70
C ALA A 308 -2.89 -5.07 3.31
N PRO A 309 -2.97 -5.25 4.65
CA PRO A 309 -3.74 -6.33 5.29
C PRO A 309 -5.21 -6.38 4.85
N LEU A 310 -5.68 -7.55 4.42
CA LEU A 310 -7.03 -7.71 3.88
C LEU A 310 -8.13 -7.28 4.87
N LYS A 311 -7.96 -7.54 6.17
CA LYS A 311 -8.88 -7.07 7.23
C LYS A 311 -8.94 -5.54 7.32
N TRP A 312 -7.81 -4.85 7.14
CA TRP A 312 -7.73 -3.39 7.13
C TRP A 312 -8.31 -2.78 5.85
N ILE A 313 -8.13 -3.42 4.70
CA ILE A 313 -8.78 -3.04 3.44
C ILE A 313 -10.31 -3.09 3.62
N ARG A 314 -10.84 -4.22 4.11
CA ARG A 314 -12.27 -4.39 4.40
C ARG A 314 -12.78 -3.34 5.38
N PHE A 315 -12.06 -3.10 6.47
CA PHE A 315 -12.41 -2.07 7.45
C PHE A 315 -12.44 -0.65 6.84
N THR A 316 -11.45 -0.33 5.99
CA THR A 316 -11.38 0.96 5.29
C THR A 316 -12.61 1.18 4.38
N LEU A 317 -13.02 0.15 3.63
CA LEU A 317 -14.23 0.22 2.81
C LEU A 317 -15.49 0.35 3.66
N GLN A 318 -15.61 -0.39 4.78
CA GLN A 318 -16.73 -0.27 5.72
C GLN A 318 -16.84 1.13 6.34
N LEU A 319 -15.71 1.77 6.66
CA LEU A 319 -15.72 3.11 7.25
C LEU A 319 -16.07 4.20 6.20
N LEU A 320 -15.67 3.99 4.94
CA LEU A 320 -15.86 4.97 3.85
C LEU A 320 -17.23 4.85 3.16
N LEU A 321 -17.74 3.63 2.99
CA LEU A 321 -18.98 3.32 2.26
C LEU A 321 -20.15 2.94 3.19
N GLY A 322 -19.87 2.66 4.47
CA GLY A 322 -20.84 2.15 5.42
C GLY A 322 -20.95 0.62 5.42
N THR A 323 -21.89 0.08 6.19
CA THR A 323 -22.20 -1.35 6.18
C THR A 323 -23.05 -1.72 4.96
N THR A 324 -22.92 -2.96 4.48
CA THR A 324 -23.56 -3.45 3.25
C THR A 324 -25.10 -3.38 3.35
N GLY A 325 -25.68 -2.36 2.71
CA GLY A 325 -27.12 -2.09 2.58
C GLY A 325 -27.37 -1.26 1.33
N SER A 326 -28.62 -1.14 0.85
CA SER A 326 -28.97 -0.68 -0.52
C SER A 326 -28.23 0.57 -1.00
N ASP A 327 -28.04 1.54 -0.12
CA ASP A 327 -27.56 2.87 -0.48
C ASP A 327 -26.01 2.94 -0.51
N ALA A 328 -25.33 2.09 0.27
CA ALA A 328 -23.86 2.01 0.33
C ALA A 328 -23.23 1.61 -1.03
N TRP A 329 -23.91 0.75 -1.79
CA TRP A 329 -23.46 0.28 -3.10
C TRP A 329 -23.48 1.36 -4.18
N THR A 330 -24.24 2.45 -3.97
CA THR A 330 -24.39 3.50 -5.00
C THR A 330 -23.09 4.24 -5.31
N GLN A 331 -22.16 4.32 -4.36
CA GLN A 331 -20.86 5.01 -4.54
C GLN A 331 -19.67 4.05 -4.68
N ALA A 332 -19.82 2.77 -4.33
CA ALA A 332 -18.73 1.79 -4.37
C ALA A 332 -18.09 1.65 -5.77
N HIS A 333 -18.90 1.75 -6.83
CA HIS A 333 -18.42 1.70 -8.22
C HIS A 333 -17.42 2.82 -8.60
N LYS A 334 -17.37 3.91 -7.81
CA LYS A 334 -16.40 5.01 -7.97
C LYS A 334 -15.09 4.78 -7.22
N ILE A 335 -15.02 3.83 -6.28
CA ILE A 335 -13.78 3.54 -5.56
C ILE A 335 -12.89 2.65 -6.44
N PHE A 336 -11.62 3.01 -6.57
CA PHE A 336 -10.56 2.15 -7.08
C PHE A 336 -9.72 1.67 -5.89
N LEU A 337 -9.90 0.40 -5.48
CA LEU A 337 -9.15 -0.23 -4.40
C LEU A 337 -7.68 -0.40 -4.80
N GLY A 338 -6.78 0.21 -4.02
CA GLY A 338 -5.34 0.19 -4.26
C GLY A 338 -4.70 -1.18 -4.00
N ILE A 339 -3.89 -1.64 -4.96
CA ILE A 339 -3.09 -2.86 -4.90
C ILE A 339 -1.64 -2.50 -5.25
N ASN A 340 -0.70 -2.83 -4.35
CA ASN A 340 0.73 -2.68 -4.58
C ASN A 340 1.30 -3.83 -5.43
N PHE A 341 2.19 -3.52 -6.37
CA PHE A 341 2.99 -4.45 -7.18
C PHE A 341 4.50 -4.40 -6.83
N TYR A 342 4.87 -3.58 -5.84
CA TYR A 342 6.13 -3.65 -5.10
C TYR A 342 5.92 -4.39 -3.77
N GLY A 343 7.01 -4.81 -3.16
CA GLY A 343 7.05 -5.26 -1.77
C GLY A 343 7.99 -4.40 -0.94
N ASN A 344 8.18 -4.79 0.31
CA ASN A 344 9.09 -4.14 1.24
C ASN A 344 10.07 -5.16 1.82
N ASP A 345 11.33 -4.76 1.90
CA ASP A 345 12.39 -5.42 2.67
C ASP A 345 12.70 -4.56 3.90
N PHE A 346 12.48 -5.14 5.08
CA PHE A 346 12.67 -4.50 6.38
C PHE A 346 13.83 -5.14 7.13
N LEU A 347 14.88 -4.34 7.39
CA LEU A 347 15.86 -4.66 8.41
C LEU A 347 15.20 -4.73 9.80
N LEU A 348 15.36 -5.85 10.49
CA LEU A 348 14.95 -6.05 11.88
C LEU A 348 16.12 -5.75 12.83
N SER A 349 15.83 -5.26 14.04
CA SER A 349 16.85 -4.96 15.05
C SER A 349 17.48 -6.23 15.65
N GLU A 350 18.64 -6.09 16.32
CA GLU A 350 19.34 -7.20 16.96
C GLU A 350 18.62 -7.68 18.23
N GLY A 351 18.38 -9.00 18.31
CA GLY A 351 17.71 -9.68 19.43
C GLY A 351 17.31 -11.12 19.09
N GLU A 352 17.00 -11.94 20.10
CA GLU A 352 16.26 -13.20 19.88
C GLU A 352 14.79 -12.86 19.58
N TRP A 353 14.30 -13.25 18.41
CA TRP A 353 12.95 -12.92 17.95
C TRP A 353 12.04 -14.15 17.88
N HIS A 354 10.82 -14.01 18.41
CA HIS A 354 9.75 -14.96 18.17
C HIS A 354 8.79 -14.45 17.09
N LEU A 355 8.06 -15.38 16.46
CA LEU A 355 7.13 -15.09 15.35
C LEU A 355 6.03 -14.06 15.71
N GLU A 356 5.70 -13.92 16.99
CA GLU A 356 4.72 -12.94 17.48
C GLU A 356 5.22 -11.50 17.47
N ASP A 357 6.54 -11.28 17.52
CA ASP A 357 7.14 -9.96 17.70
C ASP A 357 7.14 -9.13 16.41
N ILE A 358 7.16 -9.81 15.27
CA ILE A 358 6.98 -9.23 13.92
C ILE A 358 5.67 -8.42 13.83
N PHE A 359 4.66 -8.76 14.64
CA PHE A 359 3.35 -8.11 14.65
C PHE A 359 3.15 -7.14 15.83
N LYS A 360 4.18 -6.91 16.66
CA LYS A 360 4.08 -6.14 17.90
C LYS A 360 5.18 -5.08 18.11
N SER A 361 6.28 -5.13 17.36
CA SER A 361 7.48 -4.35 17.69
C SER A 361 7.51 -2.93 17.11
N VAL A 362 7.49 -1.95 18.01
CA VAL A 362 7.87 -0.55 17.77
C VAL A 362 9.19 -0.30 18.50
N TYR A 363 10.30 0.02 17.81
CA TYR A 363 11.37 0.94 18.27
C TYR A 363 12.44 1.23 17.18
N THR A 364 13.09 2.38 17.32
CA THR A 364 13.97 3.19 16.43
C THR A 364 15.39 2.59 16.16
N PHE A 365 16.22 2.94 15.15
CA PHE A 365 16.08 3.25 13.70
C PHE A 365 17.48 3.43 13.05
N ARG A 366 17.81 2.80 11.90
CA ARG A 366 18.85 3.32 10.95
C ARG A 366 18.80 2.74 9.53
N PHE A 367 18.10 3.43 8.62
CA PHE A 367 18.39 3.56 7.18
C PHE A 367 18.76 2.33 6.30
N TRP A 368 18.09 1.18 6.48
CA TRP A 368 17.91 0.22 5.37
C TRP A 368 16.46 -0.28 5.33
N TRP A 369 15.60 0.54 4.72
CA TRP A 369 14.30 0.13 4.20
C TRP A 369 14.34 0.31 2.68
N GLY A 370 14.01 -0.75 1.95
CA GLY A 370 13.89 -0.73 0.51
C GLY A 370 12.50 -1.19 0.08
N ALA A 371 11.79 -0.32 -0.63
CA ALA A 371 10.72 -0.80 -1.51
C ALA A 371 11.38 -1.65 -2.61
N ILE A 372 11.13 -2.96 -2.58
CA ILE A 372 11.70 -3.93 -3.52
C ILE A 372 10.75 -4.13 -4.70
N ILE A 373 11.32 -4.18 -5.91
CA ILE A 373 10.56 -4.54 -7.11
C ILE A 373 10.82 -6.01 -7.46
N GLY A 374 10.08 -6.53 -8.44
CA GLY A 374 10.06 -7.95 -8.76
C GLY A 374 11.42 -8.58 -9.09
N ARG A 375 12.37 -7.81 -9.63
CA ARG A 375 13.76 -8.26 -9.85
C ARG A 375 14.52 -8.46 -8.53
N ASP A 376 14.29 -7.58 -7.55
CA ASP A 376 15.01 -7.56 -6.29
C ASP A 376 14.48 -8.71 -5.41
N TYR A 377 13.16 -8.90 -5.40
CA TYR A 377 12.48 -10.05 -4.79
C TYR A 377 13.01 -11.39 -5.30
N LEU A 378 13.15 -11.56 -6.63
CA LEU A 378 13.70 -12.78 -7.23
C LEU A 378 15.15 -13.03 -6.81
N SER A 379 15.99 -11.99 -6.81
CA SER A 379 17.39 -12.09 -6.35
C SER A 379 17.47 -12.54 -4.88
N LEU A 380 16.57 -12.05 -4.02
CA LEU A 380 16.50 -12.50 -2.62
C LEU A 380 16.07 -13.97 -2.50
N LEU A 381 15.08 -14.41 -3.29
CA LEU A 381 14.66 -15.82 -3.33
C LEU A 381 15.78 -16.75 -3.83
N GLU A 382 16.54 -16.35 -4.85
CA GLU A 382 17.65 -17.14 -5.39
C GLU A 382 18.84 -17.21 -4.43
N LYS A 383 19.22 -16.08 -3.82
CA LYS A 383 20.32 -15.99 -2.85
C LYS A 383 20.02 -16.74 -1.56
N HIS A 384 18.90 -16.44 -0.91
CA HIS A 384 18.61 -16.89 0.45
C HIS A 384 17.77 -18.18 0.52
N LYS A 385 17.12 -18.58 -0.59
CA LYS A 385 16.33 -19.82 -0.71
C LYS A 385 15.32 -20.01 0.45
N PRO A 386 14.54 -18.96 0.79
CA PRO A 386 13.85 -18.90 2.06
C PRO A 386 12.56 -19.74 2.09
N ASP A 387 12.11 -20.04 3.30
CA ASP A 387 10.78 -20.56 3.61
C ASP A 387 9.74 -19.42 3.51
N LEU A 388 8.78 -19.52 2.57
CA LEU A 388 7.71 -18.52 2.45
C LEU A 388 6.52 -18.90 3.32
N ARG A 389 6.15 -17.99 4.20
CA ARG A 389 5.08 -18.18 5.18
C ARG A 389 3.85 -17.40 4.78
N TRP A 390 2.69 -18.01 4.97
CA TRP A 390 1.40 -17.35 4.83
C TRP A 390 0.95 -16.76 6.16
N GLU A 391 0.50 -15.50 6.14
CA GLU A 391 -0.06 -14.82 7.30
C GLU A 391 -1.57 -14.62 7.09
N GLU A 392 -2.39 -15.35 7.85
CA GLU A 392 -3.84 -15.41 7.66
C GLU A 392 -4.57 -14.09 7.98
N GLY A 393 -4.02 -13.25 8.87
CA GLY A 393 -4.61 -11.99 9.28
C GLY A 393 -4.60 -10.92 8.20
N SER A 394 -3.49 -10.80 7.48
CA SER A 394 -3.25 -9.86 6.38
C SER A 394 -3.50 -10.45 4.99
N ALA A 395 -3.52 -11.78 4.88
CA ALA A 395 -3.55 -12.51 3.62
C ALA A 395 -2.38 -12.09 2.70
N GLU A 396 -1.16 -12.13 3.24
CA GLU A 396 0.10 -11.91 2.52
C GLU A 396 1.08 -13.06 2.76
N HIS A 397 1.98 -13.25 1.79
CA HIS A 397 3.17 -14.06 2.00
C HIS A 397 4.31 -13.18 2.48
N PHE A 398 5.11 -13.70 3.40
CA PHE A 398 6.37 -13.11 3.80
C PHE A 398 7.44 -14.19 3.92
N PHE A 399 8.70 -13.76 3.96
CA PHE A 399 9.78 -14.62 4.39
C PHE A 399 10.78 -13.86 5.25
N LEU A 400 11.59 -14.62 6.00
CA LEU A 400 12.70 -14.11 6.79
C LEU A 400 14.01 -14.57 6.17
N TYR A 401 15.04 -13.73 6.23
CA TYR A 401 16.40 -14.11 5.88
C TYR A 401 17.42 -13.43 6.78
N VAL A 402 18.65 -13.92 6.76
CA VAL A 402 19.82 -13.28 7.39
C VAL A 402 20.77 -12.81 6.29
N ASP A 403 21.20 -11.56 6.35
CA ASP A 403 22.12 -10.97 5.37
C ASP A 403 23.59 -11.36 5.63
N ASP A 404 24.50 -10.87 4.77
CA ASP A 404 25.94 -11.19 4.87
C ASP A 404 26.62 -10.46 6.06
N GLU A 405 25.94 -9.49 6.68
CA GLU A 405 26.36 -8.78 7.90
C GLU A 405 25.71 -9.39 9.16
N ASN A 406 25.09 -10.57 9.04
CA ASN A 406 24.38 -11.30 10.10
C ASN A 406 23.17 -10.55 10.70
N LYS A 407 22.50 -9.73 9.89
CA LYS A 407 21.29 -8.99 10.28
C LYS A 407 20.04 -9.73 9.82
N ASN A 408 18.99 -9.68 10.64
CA ASN A 408 17.70 -10.28 10.32
C ASN A 408 16.87 -9.35 9.41
N HIS A 409 16.20 -9.92 8.42
CA HIS A 409 15.34 -9.22 7.49
C HIS A 409 13.96 -9.88 7.40
N ALA A 410 12.92 -9.06 7.19
CA ALA A 410 11.57 -9.51 6.86
C ALA A 410 11.11 -8.92 5.52
N VAL A 411 10.73 -9.79 4.59
CA VAL A 411 10.35 -9.42 3.22
C VAL A 411 8.88 -9.74 2.99
N PHE A 412 8.10 -8.71 2.61
CA PHE A 412 6.69 -8.83 2.24
C PHE A 412 6.51 -8.40 0.79
N TYR A 413 6.22 -9.34 -0.12
CA TYR A 413 6.01 -9.05 -1.55
C TYR A 413 4.70 -9.69 -2.05
N PRO A 414 3.93 -9.01 -2.93
CA PRO A 414 2.69 -9.54 -3.49
C PRO A 414 2.90 -10.90 -4.17
N SER A 415 2.36 -11.95 -3.55
CA SER A 415 2.16 -13.22 -4.24
C SER A 415 0.88 -13.17 -5.06
N LEU A 416 0.74 -14.08 -6.02
CA LEU A 416 -0.55 -14.34 -6.66
C LEU A 416 -1.65 -14.47 -5.60
N THR A 417 -1.56 -15.41 -4.67
CA THR A 417 -2.61 -15.63 -3.65
C THR A 417 -3.06 -14.35 -2.93
N SER A 418 -2.13 -13.45 -2.58
CA SER A 418 -2.48 -12.14 -1.99
C SER A 418 -3.25 -11.20 -2.94
N VAL A 419 -2.92 -11.20 -4.24
CA VAL A 419 -3.60 -10.37 -5.26
C VAL A 419 -5.04 -10.86 -5.49
N SER A 420 -5.28 -12.16 -5.73
CA SER A 420 -6.67 -12.64 -5.94
C SER A 420 -7.58 -12.40 -4.75
N LEU A 421 -7.08 -12.46 -3.51
CA LEU A 421 -7.94 -12.18 -2.35
C LEU A 421 -8.32 -10.70 -2.27
N ARG A 422 -7.45 -9.80 -2.73
CA ARG A 422 -7.76 -8.36 -2.87
C ARG A 422 -8.68 -8.08 -4.06
N LEU A 423 -8.49 -8.77 -5.17
CA LEU A 423 -9.43 -8.73 -6.30
C LEU A 423 -10.82 -9.25 -5.90
N GLU A 424 -10.89 -10.32 -5.10
CA GLU A 424 -12.17 -10.87 -4.64
C GLU A 424 -12.87 -9.95 -3.63
N GLU A 425 -12.14 -9.36 -2.69
CA GLU A 425 -12.69 -8.31 -1.83
C GLU A 425 -13.22 -7.14 -2.66
N ALA A 426 -12.46 -6.69 -3.67
CA ALA A 426 -12.90 -5.62 -4.58
C ALA A 426 -14.19 -5.99 -5.35
N ARG A 427 -14.34 -7.26 -5.80
CA ARG A 427 -15.59 -7.78 -6.39
C ARG A 427 -16.73 -7.79 -5.37
N ILE A 428 -16.49 -8.26 -4.15
CA ILE A 428 -17.48 -8.32 -3.08
C ILE A 428 -18.07 -6.93 -2.80
N TRP A 429 -17.25 -5.88 -2.85
CA TRP A 429 -17.69 -4.49 -2.68
C TRP A 429 -18.19 -3.81 -3.97
N GLY A 430 -18.02 -4.44 -5.14
CA GLY A 430 -18.37 -3.85 -6.43
C GLY A 430 -17.49 -2.66 -6.83
N THR A 431 -16.24 -2.62 -6.38
CA THR A 431 -15.30 -1.51 -6.62
C THR A 431 -14.43 -1.75 -7.86
N GLY A 432 -13.89 -0.67 -8.42
CA GLY A 432 -12.73 -0.77 -9.31
C GLY A 432 -11.45 -1.09 -8.52
N ILE A 433 -10.32 -1.21 -9.21
CA ILE A 433 -8.98 -1.35 -8.59
C ILE A 433 -7.99 -0.32 -9.15
N SER A 434 -7.03 0.12 -8.35
CA SER A 434 -5.87 0.91 -8.78
C SER A 434 -4.56 0.16 -8.48
N ILE A 435 -3.67 0.07 -9.46
CA ILE A 435 -2.42 -0.72 -9.36
C ILE A 435 -1.21 0.21 -9.31
N TRP A 436 -0.44 0.16 -8.22
CA TRP A 436 0.82 0.89 -8.05
C TRP A 436 2.02 -0.07 -7.97
N GLU A 437 2.89 -0.17 -8.98
CA GLU A 437 2.72 0.30 -10.35
C GLU A 437 3.20 -0.76 -11.35
N ILE A 438 2.76 -0.71 -12.60
CA ILE A 438 2.85 -1.87 -13.51
C ILE A 438 4.25 -2.16 -14.10
N GLY A 439 5.25 -1.36 -13.76
CA GLY A 439 6.68 -1.66 -14.00
C GLY A 439 7.39 -2.38 -12.85
N GLN A 440 6.78 -2.49 -11.66
CA GLN A 440 7.38 -3.09 -10.45
C GLN A 440 7.17 -4.60 -10.31
N ALA A 441 6.24 -5.18 -11.05
CA ALA A 441 5.96 -6.62 -10.99
C ALA A 441 7.16 -7.47 -11.45
N SER A 442 7.13 -8.75 -11.11
CA SER A 442 8.21 -9.72 -11.36
C SER A 442 8.01 -10.53 -12.65
N PRO A 443 8.82 -10.26 -13.70
CA PRO A 443 9.18 -11.27 -14.69
C PRO A 443 10.70 -11.51 -14.67
N HIS A 444 11.15 -12.69 -14.26
CA HIS A 444 12.55 -13.07 -14.44
C HIS A 444 12.76 -13.48 -15.90
N THR A 445 13.86 -13.00 -16.47
CA THR A 445 14.38 -13.44 -17.75
C THR A 445 15.78 -13.95 -17.49
N ASN A 446 15.96 -15.27 -17.37
CA ASN A 446 17.28 -15.84 -17.12
C ASN A 446 18.14 -15.76 -18.37
N THR A 447 18.93 -14.68 -18.44
CA THR A 447 20.38 -14.73 -18.55
C THR A 447 20.97 -16.03 -19.13
N ILE A 448 21.03 -16.13 -20.46
CA ILE A 448 21.92 -17.10 -21.15
C ILE A 448 23.42 -16.71 -20.95
N GLN A 449 23.69 -15.51 -20.43
CA GLN A 449 25.03 -14.96 -20.26
C GLN A 449 25.91 -15.69 -19.22
N GLU A 450 25.35 -16.47 -18.29
CA GLU A 450 26.14 -17.25 -17.32
C GLU A 450 26.69 -18.59 -17.86
N CYS A 451 26.24 -19.07 -19.02
CA CYS A 451 26.87 -20.21 -19.68
C CYS A 451 27.99 -19.83 -20.65
N LEU A 452 28.09 -18.56 -21.06
CA LEU A 452 29.08 -18.10 -22.05
C LEU A 452 30.33 -17.44 -21.44
N SER A 453 30.30 -17.06 -20.16
CA SER A 453 31.43 -16.47 -19.44
C SER A 453 32.54 -17.47 -19.02
N ARG A 454 32.33 -18.78 -19.19
CA ARG A 454 33.35 -19.82 -18.90
C ARG A 454 34.43 -19.99 -19.96
N THR A 455 34.34 -19.25 -21.07
CA THR A 455 35.35 -19.27 -22.15
C THR A 455 35.72 -17.85 -22.57
N PHE A 456 36.49 -17.14 -21.73
CA PHE A 456 37.67 -16.39 -22.17
C PHE A 456 38.58 -16.12 -20.95
N HIS A 457 39.89 -16.38 -21.11
CA HIS A 457 40.88 -16.21 -20.04
C HIS A 457 41.41 -14.77 -19.98
N GLY A 458 41.46 -14.22 -18.76
CA GLY A 458 42.53 -13.32 -18.29
C GLY A 458 42.51 -11.86 -18.76
N GLY A 459 42.55 -10.92 -17.80
CA GLY A 459 43.00 -9.55 -18.07
C GLY A 459 42.42 -8.44 -17.19
N LEU A 460 43.14 -8.11 -16.12
CA LEU A 460 43.08 -6.86 -15.35
C LEU A 460 41.82 -6.51 -14.53
N VAL A 461 42.06 -5.62 -13.56
CA VAL A 461 41.22 -5.30 -12.39
C VAL A 461 41.22 -3.79 -12.15
N ALA A 462 40.17 -3.30 -11.49
CA ALA A 462 40.07 -2.07 -10.67
C ALA A 462 39.47 -0.77 -11.26
N LEU A 463 38.65 -0.16 -10.40
CA LEU A 463 38.29 1.28 -10.26
C LEU A 463 37.28 1.92 -11.24
N SER A 464 36.02 1.95 -10.80
CA SER A 464 35.27 3.22 -10.66
C SER A 464 34.05 3.06 -9.74
N SER A 465 34.22 3.32 -8.44
CA SER A 465 33.12 3.52 -7.49
C SER A 465 32.84 5.02 -7.28
N VAL A 466 31.68 5.35 -6.70
CA VAL A 466 31.20 6.72 -6.41
C VAL A 466 30.70 7.53 -7.62
N LEU A 467 29.47 7.22 -8.05
CA LEU A 467 28.54 8.24 -8.56
C LEU A 467 27.21 8.10 -7.81
N SER A 468 26.98 8.98 -6.83
CA SER A 468 25.75 9.03 -6.05
C SER A 468 24.60 9.59 -6.90
N THR A 469 23.82 8.72 -7.53
CA THR A 469 22.61 9.11 -8.27
C THR A 469 21.47 9.44 -7.30
N GLY A 470 21.33 10.73 -6.99
CA GLY A 470 20.18 11.26 -6.24
C GLY A 470 18.88 11.14 -7.03
N LEU A 471 18.24 9.97 -6.98
CA LEU A 471 16.86 9.78 -7.42
C LEU A 471 15.91 10.52 -6.46
N ALA A 472 15.03 11.34 -7.02
CA ALA A 472 14.00 12.03 -6.26
C ALA A 472 13.04 11.01 -5.62
N LYS A 473 13.06 10.90 -4.29
CA LYS A 473 12.12 10.07 -3.54
C LYS A 473 10.73 10.71 -3.54
N ALA A 474 9.72 9.94 -3.93
CA ALA A 474 8.35 10.24 -3.50
C ALA A 474 8.25 9.89 -2.00
N LEU A 475 7.82 10.84 -1.19
CA LEU A 475 7.52 10.60 0.23
C LEU A 475 6.25 9.76 0.34
N THR A 476 6.28 8.69 1.13
CA THR A 476 5.09 7.94 1.50
C THR A 476 4.12 8.81 2.30
N TYR A 477 2.84 8.42 2.34
CA TYR A 477 1.79 9.14 3.08
C TYR A 477 2.17 9.43 4.54
N LYS A 478 2.82 8.46 5.21
CA LYS A 478 3.27 8.59 6.59
C LYS A 478 4.48 9.50 6.75
N GLU A 479 5.45 9.44 5.84
CA GLU A 479 6.61 10.34 5.87
C GLU A 479 6.19 11.80 5.68
N ALA A 480 5.23 12.06 4.79
CA ALA A 480 4.65 13.39 4.60
C ALA A 480 3.96 13.91 5.88
N LEU A 481 3.27 13.04 6.64
CA LEU A 481 2.63 13.42 7.90
C LEU A 481 3.65 13.62 9.04
N GLN A 482 4.66 12.75 9.16
CA GLN A 482 5.68 12.83 10.22
C GLN A 482 6.56 14.08 10.14
N GLN A 483 6.81 14.62 8.94
CA GLN A 483 7.49 15.91 8.79
C GLN A 483 6.75 17.09 9.44
N SER A 484 5.43 16.98 9.66
CA SER A 484 4.63 18.04 10.30
C SER A 484 4.75 18.10 11.84
N THR A 485 5.36 17.09 12.47
CA THR A 485 5.43 16.96 13.94
C THR A 485 6.71 17.50 14.59
N SER A 486 7.60 18.13 13.82
CA SER A 486 8.80 18.81 14.36
C SER A 486 8.80 20.32 14.03
N THR A 487 9.00 21.12 15.08
CA THR A 487 9.24 22.59 15.08
C THR A 487 7.99 23.49 15.05
N PRO A 488 7.63 24.16 16.16
CA PRO A 488 6.78 25.35 16.15
C PRO A 488 7.54 26.54 15.54
N ALA A 489 6.85 27.42 14.83
CA ALA A 489 7.46 28.64 14.32
C ALA A 489 7.81 29.62 15.47
N SER A 490 9.05 30.11 15.47
CA SER A 490 9.51 31.26 16.26
C SER A 490 10.21 32.25 15.34
N ASP A 491 9.98 33.54 15.55
CA ASP A 491 10.49 34.61 14.67
C ASP A 491 12.02 34.62 14.56
N PHE A 492 12.50 34.90 13.35
CA PHE A 492 13.92 34.83 12.99
C PHE A 492 14.56 36.22 13.06
N ASP A 493 15.14 36.57 14.20
CA ASP A 493 15.95 37.80 14.35
C ASP A 493 17.38 37.56 13.82
N ALA A 494 17.75 38.29 12.77
CA ALA A 494 19.03 38.12 12.09
C ALA A 494 20.24 38.72 12.85
N SER A 495 20.03 39.37 13.99
CA SER A 495 21.11 40.00 14.77
C SER A 495 21.90 39.02 15.65
N GLY A 496 21.27 37.95 16.18
CA GLY A 496 21.90 37.03 17.14
C GLY A 496 22.83 35.96 16.56
N VAL A 497 22.94 35.85 15.23
CA VAL A 497 23.76 34.81 14.57
C VAL A 497 25.23 35.18 14.48
N LEU A 498 25.57 36.49 14.48
CA LEU A 498 26.95 36.94 14.25
C LEU A 498 27.87 36.72 15.47
N ASP A 499 27.36 36.92 16.70
CA ASP A 499 28.16 36.79 17.93
C ASP A 499 28.55 35.33 18.24
N ASN A 500 27.68 34.38 17.89
CA ASN A 500 27.95 32.95 18.08
C ASN A 500 29.07 32.42 17.16
N VAL A 501 29.27 33.03 15.99
CA VAL A 501 30.34 32.65 15.05
C VAL A 501 31.72 33.13 15.54
N ILE A 502 31.77 34.27 16.25
CA ILE A 502 33.01 34.82 16.81
C ILE A 502 33.48 34.01 18.02
N SER A 503 32.56 33.56 18.88
CA SER A 503 32.89 32.67 20.01
C SER A 503 33.53 31.36 19.54
N PHE A 504 32.89 30.65 18.59
CA PHE A 504 33.35 29.35 18.09
C PHE A 504 34.76 29.37 17.49
N ALA A 505 35.15 30.47 16.84
CA ALA A 505 36.48 30.66 16.27
C ALA A 505 37.60 30.82 17.32
N THR A 506 37.25 31.16 18.57
CA THR A 506 38.23 31.44 19.63
C THR A 506 38.62 30.19 20.41
N GLU A 507 37.73 29.19 20.49
CA GLU A 507 37.94 27.97 21.28
C GLU A 507 38.61 26.81 20.52
N ASN A 508 38.73 26.87 19.18
CA ASN A 508 39.17 25.75 18.35
C ASN A 508 40.31 26.08 17.35
N PRO A 509 41.50 26.51 17.82
CA PRO A 509 42.59 26.97 16.95
C PRO A 509 43.16 25.89 16.00
N THR A 510 42.88 24.60 16.22
CA THR A 510 43.33 23.50 15.36
C THR A 510 42.43 23.24 14.15
N VAL A 511 41.21 23.78 14.09
CA VAL A 511 40.27 23.57 12.97
C VAL A 511 40.59 24.47 11.75
N ILE A 512 41.41 25.51 11.95
CA ILE A 512 41.76 26.51 10.92
C ILE A 512 42.69 25.93 9.82
N GLY A 513 43.29 24.75 10.04
CA GLY A 513 44.16 24.09 9.04
C GLY A 513 43.45 23.46 7.83
N GLY A 514 42.13 23.22 7.89
CA GLY A 514 41.39 22.48 6.84
C GLY A 514 40.40 23.31 6.00
N GLY A 515 40.08 24.54 6.42
CA GLY A 515 38.90 25.27 5.94
C GLY A 515 39.01 26.03 4.61
N ALA A 516 40.20 26.11 3.99
CA ALA A 516 40.43 27.00 2.85
C ALA A 516 40.13 26.41 1.45
N ALA A 517 40.04 25.08 1.32
CA ALA A 517 39.96 24.43 0.01
C ALA A 517 38.55 24.42 -0.63
N ILE A 518 37.49 24.48 0.18
CA ILE A 518 36.11 24.21 -0.28
C ILE A 518 35.45 25.41 -0.99
N LEU A 519 35.90 26.64 -0.71
CA LEU A 519 35.30 27.87 -1.28
C LEU A 519 36.00 28.39 -2.55
N ALA A 520 37.22 27.94 -2.84
CA ALA A 520 37.96 28.38 -4.03
C ALA A 520 37.47 27.71 -5.33
N VAL A 521 37.12 26.41 -5.27
CA VAL A 521 36.76 25.61 -6.45
C VAL A 521 35.51 26.13 -7.18
N PRO A 522 34.38 26.48 -6.50
CA PRO A 522 33.22 27.04 -7.19
C PRO A 522 33.49 28.39 -7.84
N LEU A 523 34.31 29.23 -7.20
CA LEU A 523 34.61 30.58 -7.68
C LEU A 523 35.44 30.55 -8.96
N VAL A 524 36.48 29.70 -9.03
CA VAL A 524 37.31 29.52 -10.23
C VAL A 524 36.50 28.91 -11.39
N LEU A 525 35.65 27.92 -11.13
CA LEU A 525 34.76 27.34 -12.14
C LEU A 525 33.79 28.39 -12.73
N SER A 526 33.26 29.30 -11.91
CA SER A 526 32.36 30.37 -12.37
C SER A 526 33.05 31.43 -13.26
N GLN A 527 34.37 31.59 -13.15
CA GLN A 527 35.12 32.58 -13.94
C GLN A 527 35.60 32.03 -15.29
N ILE A 528 35.80 30.71 -15.41
CA ILE A 528 36.27 30.06 -16.64
C ILE A 528 35.11 29.82 -17.64
N LEU A 529 33.89 29.54 -17.18
CA LEU A 529 32.74 29.21 -18.03
C LEU A 529 31.92 30.45 -18.43
N LYS A 530 32.47 31.32 -19.28
CA LYS A 530 31.73 32.45 -19.88
C LYS A 530 31.20 32.18 -21.29
N LYS A 531 29.91 32.52 -21.46
CA LYS A 531 29.02 32.46 -22.65
C LYS A 531 28.34 31.09 -22.88
N PRO A 532 26.99 31.02 -22.88
CA PRO A 532 26.27 29.84 -23.30
C PRO A 532 26.31 29.71 -24.84
N LYS A 533 26.71 28.54 -25.35
CA LYS A 533 26.36 28.13 -26.72
C LYS A 533 25.00 27.43 -26.68
N PRO A 534 24.12 27.64 -27.68
CA PRO A 534 22.87 26.93 -27.77
C PRO A 534 23.13 25.48 -28.17
N TRP A 535 23.01 24.55 -27.24
CA TRP A 535 22.98 23.13 -27.56
C TRP A 535 21.61 22.80 -28.13
N GLY A 536 21.58 22.48 -29.42
CA GLY A 536 20.37 22.17 -30.16
C GLY A 536 19.71 20.89 -29.67
N VAL A 537 18.40 20.80 -29.90
CA VAL A 537 17.55 19.67 -29.50
C VAL A 537 17.90 18.44 -30.35
N GLU A 538 18.71 17.51 -29.82
CA GLU A 538 18.65 16.12 -30.28
C GLU A 538 17.42 15.45 -29.65
N SER A 539 16.37 15.26 -30.45
CA SER A 539 15.11 14.68 -29.98
C SER A 539 15.30 13.24 -29.47
N ALA A 540 14.55 12.84 -28.43
CA ALA A 540 14.55 11.49 -27.84
C ALA A 540 14.49 10.35 -28.87
N ARG A 541 13.87 10.57 -30.04
CA ARG A 541 13.87 9.68 -31.21
C ARG A 541 15.24 9.10 -31.57
N LYS A 542 16.33 9.86 -31.39
CA LYS A 542 17.70 9.42 -31.72
C LYS A 542 18.32 8.52 -30.64
N ALA A 543 17.90 8.69 -29.37
CA ALA A 543 18.26 7.78 -28.29
C ALA A 543 17.52 6.43 -28.42
N TYR A 544 16.25 6.45 -28.84
CA TYR A 544 15.49 5.23 -29.13
C TYR A 544 15.99 4.45 -30.36
N ALA A 545 16.58 5.13 -31.34
CA ALA A 545 17.12 4.48 -32.55
C ALA A 545 18.36 3.59 -32.31
N VAL A 546 19.00 3.67 -31.13
CA VAL A 546 20.19 2.86 -30.77
C VAL A 546 19.81 1.63 -29.91
N LEU A 547 18.52 1.48 -29.57
CA LEU A 547 17.97 0.37 -28.77
C LEU A 547 16.94 -0.48 -29.54
N GLY A 548 16.92 -0.37 -30.87
CA GLY A 548 15.79 -0.77 -31.73
C GLY A 548 15.97 -2.04 -32.58
N ASP A 549 17.09 -2.78 -32.47
CA ASP A 549 17.37 -3.95 -33.31
C ASP A 549 17.45 -5.27 -32.49
N ASP A 550 16.29 -5.88 -32.21
CA ASP A 550 16.10 -7.34 -32.40
C ASP A 550 14.61 -7.66 -32.58
N ALA A 551 14.30 -8.52 -33.56
CA ALA A 551 12.97 -8.74 -34.10
C ALA A 551 12.20 -9.92 -33.46
N ASN A 552 12.69 -10.49 -32.35
CA ASN A 552 12.18 -11.76 -31.79
C ASN A 552 11.69 -11.69 -30.32
N ALA A 553 11.12 -10.55 -29.90
CA ALA A 553 10.65 -10.36 -28.53
C ALA A 553 9.22 -10.90 -28.27
N GLN A 554 9.09 -12.05 -27.59
CA GLN A 554 7.82 -12.53 -27.00
C GLN A 554 8.01 -12.94 -25.52
N LEU A 555 7.57 -12.09 -24.56
CA LEU A 555 7.82 -12.27 -23.12
C LEU A 555 6.71 -11.71 -22.18
N LEU A 556 6.45 -12.39 -21.06
CA LEU A 556 5.50 -12.03 -19.96
C LEU A 556 5.91 -12.80 -18.65
N ASP A 557 5.17 -12.92 -17.52
CA ASP A 557 3.71 -12.84 -17.29
C ASP A 557 3.24 -12.64 -15.84
N ILE A 558 1.94 -12.33 -15.69
CA ILE A 558 1.21 -12.07 -14.43
C ILE A 558 -0.16 -12.82 -14.38
N GLU A 559 -0.57 -13.58 -15.41
CA GLU A 559 -1.97 -14.01 -15.60
C GLU A 559 -2.52 -15.17 -14.75
N ARG A 560 -1.79 -15.83 -13.85
CA ARG A 560 -2.31 -17.05 -13.14
C ARG A 560 -3.46 -16.85 -12.16
N GLN A 561 -4.01 -15.64 -12.07
CA GLN A 561 -5.27 -15.30 -11.39
C GLN A 561 -6.20 -14.41 -12.23
N TRP A 562 -5.83 -14.26 -13.50
CA TRP A 562 -6.60 -13.67 -14.59
C TRP A 562 -6.93 -14.76 -15.63
N SER A 563 -6.90 -16.03 -15.17
CA SER A 563 -7.31 -17.27 -15.84
C SER A 563 -8.30 -18.02 -14.95
#